data_AF-A0A524FB94-F1
#
_entry.id   AF-A0A524FB94-F1
#
_cell.length_a   1.000
_cell.length_b   1.000
_cell.length_c   1.000
_cell.angle_alpha   90.00
_cell.angle_beta   90.00
_cell.angle_gamma   90.00
#
_symmetry.space_group_name_H-M   'P 1'
#
loop_
_entity.id
_entity.type
_entity.pdbx_description
1 polymer ?
#
loop_
_entity_poly.entity_id
_entity_poly.type
_entity_poly.pdbx_seq_one_letter_code
_entity_poly.pdbx_strand_id
1 'polypeptide(L)'
;MEVREEELEGQLIGLDNLLELLGNPTRRAILSKLAKVPHSAPGLANDIGISRQAIHSQLKLLTDAGIIENVESDDARGGKFRINSNLSVRIDITPNYYNIKYNTRSISNEARNLQIKDLNFAPEYSKIKSADEKIKFLGDQLFKIEENISRLDEERKVHLNRKQCLLSEIKQLMHSQYKEKIENLMKNRDQTIKAKSLREIFNLSEEILFTMFFNPQSYSNKINVNKLMDEIFLDMDTYQRNQRFGSVRSLLEDMSRLMGFLYEDDDNWFFDF
;
A
#
# COMPACT_ATOMS: atom_id res chain seq x y z
N MET A 1 8.73 -6.94 0.01
CA MET A 1 7.54 -6.28 -0.57
C MET A 1 6.83 -5.52 0.55
N GLU A 2 6.56 -4.21 0.45
CA GLU A 2 5.76 -3.52 1.50
C GLU A 2 4.26 -3.70 1.19
N VAL A 3 3.72 -4.87 1.50
CA VAL A 3 2.30 -4.97 1.84
C VAL A 3 2.24 -4.72 3.34
N ARG A 4 2.13 -3.45 3.74
CA ARG A 4 1.82 -3.16 5.14
C ARG A 4 0.33 -3.40 5.32
N GLU A 5 -0.03 -4.63 5.67
CA GLU A 5 -1.21 -4.86 6.47
C GLU A 5 -0.91 -4.28 7.86
N GLU A 6 -1.08 -2.97 8.00
CA GLU A 6 -1.47 -2.47 9.31
C GLU A 6 -2.85 -3.09 9.55
N GLU A 7 -2.90 -4.20 10.30
CA GLU A 7 -4.14 -4.72 10.89
C GLU A 7 -4.71 -3.61 11.78
N LEU A 8 -5.36 -2.64 11.14
CA LEU A 8 -6.14 -1.62 11.78
C LEU A 8 -7.46 -2.32 12.11
N GLU A 9 -7.69 -2.57 13.41
CA GLU A 9 -9.00 -2.98 13.92
C GLU A 9 -10.11 -2.22 13.17
N GLY A 10 -10.98 -2.96 12.46
CA GLY A 10 -12.08 -2.38 11.66
C GLY A 10 -11.89 -2.37 10.14
N GLN A 11 -10.96 -3.15 9.59
CA GLN A 11 -10.81 -3.33 8.14
C GLN A 11 -12.02 -4.09 7.55
N LEU A 12 -12.72 -3.47 6.59
CA LEU A 12 -13.95 -4.01 5.99
C LEU A 12 -13.70 -5.07 4.92
N ILE A 13 -12.61 -4.92 4.17
CA ILE A 13 -12.30 -5.71 2.99
C ILE A 13 -10.78 -5.82 2.83
N GLY A 14 -10.29 -7.03 2.53
CA GLY A 14 -8.88 -7.30 2.24
C GLY A 14 -8.44 -6.75 0.89
N LEU A 15 -7.13 -6.60 0.71
CA LEU A 15 -6.53 -5.94 -0.45
C LEU A 15 -6.96 -6.57 -1.80
N ASP A 16 -6.89 -7.89 -1.92
CA ASP A 16 -7.18 -8.58 -3.18
C ASP A 16 -8.63 -8.38 -3.63
N ASN A 17 -9.58 -8.60 -2.71
CA ASN A 17 -11.00 -8.38 -2.95
C ASN A 17 -11.27 -6.92 -3.31
N LEU A 18 -10.57 -5.98 -2.68
CA LEU A 18 -10.69 -4.56 -2.96
C LEU A 18 -10.18 -4.20 -4.37
N LEU A 19 -9.02 -4.73 -4.76
CA LEU A 19 -8.46 -4.51 -6.10
C LEU A 19 -9.34 -5.17 -7.18
N GLU A 20 -9.88 -6.36 -6.93
CA GLU A 20 -10.84 -7.00 -7.83
C GLU A 20 -12.09 -6.14 -8.00
N LEU A 21 -12.64 -5.64 -6.89
CA LEU A 21 -13.81 -4.78 -6.89
C LEU A 21 -13.54 -3.47 -7.64
N LEU A 22 -12.45 -2.77 -7.35
CA LEU A 22 -12.11 -1.51 -8.04
C LEU A 22 -11.61 -1.72 -9.47
N GLY A 23 -11.18 -2.91 -9.85
CA GLY A 23 -10.68 -3.24 -11.19
C GLY A 23 -11.73 -3.04 -12.29
N ASN A 24 -13.02 -3.15 -11.95
CA ASN A 24 -14.11 -2.97 -12.91
C ASN A 24 -14.47 -1.48 -13.12
N PRO A 25 -14.42 -0.96 -14.37
CA PRO A 25 -14.72 0.44 -14.66
C PRO A 25 -16.16 0.86 -14.36
N THR A 26 -17.13 -0.05 -14.51
CA THR A 26 -18.54 0.22 -14.16
C THR A 26 -18.70 0.46 -12.67
N ARG A 27 -18.04 -0.34 -11.83
CA ARG A 27 -18.06 -0.13 -10.37
C ARG A 27 -17.46 1.22 -9.99
N ARG A 28 -16.36 1.63 -10.63
CA ARG A 28 -15.77 2.98 -10.44
C ARG A 28 -16.72 4.10 -10.89
N ALA A 29 -17.42 3.91 -12.01
CA ALA A 29 -18.40 4.88 -12.49
C ALA A 29 -19.59 5.02 -11.53
N ILE A 30 -20.11 3.91 -11.00
CA ILE A 30 -21.16 3.90 -9.97
C ILE A 30 -20.69 4.67 -8.74
N LEU A 31 -19.51 4.34 -8.19
CA LEU A 31 -18.97 5.02 -7.02
C LEU A 31 -18.79 6.54 -7.25
N SER A 32 -18.33 6.95 -8.43
CA SER A 32 -18.19 8.37 -8.79
C SER A 32 -19.52 9.14 -8.80
N LYS A 33 -20.63 8.47 -9.13
CA LYS A 33 -21.98 9.03 -9.06
C LYS A 33 -22.47 9.08 -7.60
N LEU A 34 -22.35 7.96 -6.89
CA LEU A 34 -22.78 7.82 -5.49
C LEU A 34 -22.03 8.73 -4.51
N ALA A 35 -20.80 9.14 -4.84
CA ALA A 35 -20.03 10.10 -4.04
C ALA A 35 -20.64 11.52 -4.02
N LYS A 36 -21.52 11.85 -4.99
CA LYS A 36 -22.14 13.18 -5.11
C LYS A 36 -23.51 13.20 -4.47
N VAL A 37 -24.35 12.24 -4.83
CA VAL A 37 -25.71 12.08 -4.29
C VAL A 37 -26.12 10.61 -4.31
N PRO A 38 -27.06 10.17 -3.45
CA PRO A 38 -27.63 8.84 -3.55
C PRO A 38 -28.38 8.65 -4.88
N HIS A 39 -28.22 7.48 -5.52
CA HIS A 39 -28.89 7.16 -6.79
C HIS A 39 -29.64 5.82 -6.74
N SER A 40 -30.72 5.72 -7.51
CA SER A 40 -31.42 4.45 -7.76
C SER A 40 -30.74 3.67 -8.90
N ALA A 41 -30.96 2.35 -8.94
CA ALA A 41 -30.41 1.50 -10.01
C ALA A 41 -30.86 1.93 -11.42
N PRO A 42 -32.13 2.30 -11.68
CA PRO A 42 -32.54 2.84 -12.98
C PRO A 42 -31.85 4.16 -13.35
N GLY A 43 -31.63 5.05 -12.37
CA GLY A 43 -30.92 6.31 -12.58
C GLY A 43 -29.48 6.07 -13.00
N LEU A 44 -28.77 5.18 -12.31
CA LEU A 44 -27.40 4.79 -12.67
C LEU A 44 -27.33 4.12 -14.06
N ALA A 45 -28.31 3.28 -14.40
CA ALA A 45 -28.37 2.62 -15.72
C ALA A 45 -28.46 3.64 -16.86
N ASN A 46 -29.32 4.65 -16.71
CA ASN A 46 -29.46 5.71 -17.69
C ASN A 46 -28.20 6.57 -17.79
N ASP A 47 -27.62 6.96 -16.65
CA ASP A 47 -26.45 7.83 -16.59
C ASP A 47 -25.17 7.18 -17.14
N ILE A 48 -24.99 5.88 -16.89
CA ILE A 48 -23.78 5.13 -17.28
C ILE A 48 -23.96 4.50 -18.68
N GLY A 49 -25.20 4.32 -19.14
CA GLY A 49 -25.49 3.75 -20.46
C GLY A 49 -25.35 2.23 -20.52
N ILE A 50 -25.66 1.53 -19.42
CA ILE A 50 -25.63 0.07 -19.35
C ILE A 50 -26.96 -0.50 -18.84
N SER A 51 -27.18 -1.81 -19.03
CA SER A 51 -28.46 -2.43 -18.66
C SER A 51 -28.71 -2.35 -17.15
N ARG A 52 -29.99 -2.25 -16.76
CA ARG A 52 -30.38 -2.25 -15.33
C ARG A 52 -29.92 -3.52 -14.62
N GLN A 53 -29.96 -4.67 -15.31
CA GLN A 53 -29.49 -5.94 -14.77
C GLN A 53 -27.99 -5.89 -14.46
N ALA A 54 -27.18 -5.32 -15.35
CA ALA A 54 -25.76 -5.14 -15.13
C ALA A 54 -25.48 -4.21 -13.94
N ILE A 55 -26.23 -3.10 -13.81
CA ILE A 55 -26.15 -2.19 -12.66
C ILE A 55 -26.52 -2.91 -11.36
N HIS A 56 -27.63 -3.65 -11.33
CA HIS A 56 -28.05 -4.39 -10.13
C HIS A 56 -26.98 -5.40 -9.69
N SER A 57 -26.37 -6.11 -10.63
CA SER A 57 -25.25 -7.02 -10.34
C SER A 57 -24.08 -6.27 -9.71
N GLN A 58 -23.68 -5.11 -10.24
CA GLN A 58 -22.57 -4.33 -9.67
C GLN A 58 -22.91 -3.74 -8.30
N LEU A 59 -24.12 -3.21 -8.11
CA LEU A 59 -24.58 -2.69 -6.83
C LEU A 59 -24.62 -3.78 -5.76
N LYS A 60 -25.04 -4.99 -6.12
CA LYS A 60 -25.00 -6.14 -5.21
C LYS A 60 -23.57 -6.42 -4.75
N LEU A 61 -22.61 -6.53 -5.68
CA LEU A 61 -21.20 -6.76 -5.32
C LEU A 61 -20.63 -5.66 -4.40
N LEU A 62 -20.96 -4.39 -4.68
CA LEU A 62 -20.53 -3.26 -3.85
C LEU A 62 -21.19 -3.26 -2.45
N THR A 63 -22.43 -3.73 -2.35
CA THR A 63 -23.19 -3.84 -1.10
C THR A 63 -22.67 -5.00 -0.26
N ASP A 64 -22.48 -6.17 -0.88
CA ASP A 64 -21.93 -7.37 -0.24
C ASP A 64 -20.51 -7.12 0.29
N ALA A 65 -19.75 -6.24 -0.37
CA ALA A 65 -18.43 -5.76 0.07
C ALA A 65 -18.47 -4.67 1.17
N GLY A 66 -19.67 -4.23 1.60
CA GLY A 66 -19.83 -3.20 2.64
C GLY A 66 -19.42 -1.78 2.21
N ILE A 67 -19.23 -1.53 0.91
CA ILE A 67 -18.82 -0.20 0.41
C ILE A 67 -20.01 0.75 0.30
N ILE A 68 -21.16 0.20 -0.08
CA ILE A 68 -22.40 0.96 -0.26
C ILE A 68 -23.52 0.33 0.56
N GLU A 69 -24.55 1.11 0.83
CA GLU A 69 -25.77 0.65 1.46
C GLU A 69 -27.02 1.16 0.73
N ASN A 70 -28.15 0.49 0.94
CA ASN A 70 -29.45 0.95 0.48
C ASN A 70 -30.12 1.76 1.61
N VAL A 71 -30.45 3.03 1.33
CA VAL A 71 -30.98 3.98 2.31
C VAL A 71 -32.50 4.17 2.24
N GLU A 72 -33.17 3.66 1.20
CA GLU A 72 -34.61 3.88 0.98
C GLU A 72 -35.30 2.55 0.62
N SER A 73 -35.07 1.50 1.43
CA SER A 73 -35.52 0.13 1.14
C SER A 73 -37.04 -0.08 1.20
N ASP A 74 -37.79 0.84 1.81
CA ASP A 74 -39.24 0.71 2.00
C ASP A 74 -40.08 1.12 0.77
N ASP A 75 -39.47 1.69 -0.26
CA ASP A 75 -40.18 2.07 -1.48
C ASP A 75 -40.31 0.91 -2.47
N ALA A 76 -41.54 0.64 -2.92
CA ALA A 76 -41.89 -0.31 -3.99
C ALA A 76 -41.17 -0.08 -5.34
N ARG A 77 -40.31 0.94 -5.45
CA ARG A 77 -39.60 1.39 -6.65
C ARG A 77 -38.10 1.04 -6.65
N GLY A 78 -37.64 0.33 -5.62
CA GLY A 78 -36.23 -0.02 -5.45
C GLY A 78 -35.45 1.16 -4.87
N GLY A 79 -34.94 1.00 -3.65
CA GLY A 79 -34.31 2.08 -2.90
C GLY A 79 -33.08 2.70 -3.55
N LYS A 80 -32.63 3.81 -2.96
CA LYS A 80 -31.41 4.51 -3.37
C LYS A 80 -30.19 3.95 -2.65
N PHE A 81 -29.07 4.00 -3.35
CA PHE A 81 -27.78 3.56 -2.83
C PHE A 81 -26.92 4.77 -2.47
N ARG A 82 -26.09 4.65 -1.44
CA ARG A 82 -25.03 5.62 -1.09
C ARG A 82 -23.77 4.91 -0.62
N ILE A 83 -22.63 5.59 -0.66
CA ILE A 83 -21.39 5.09 -0.05
C ILE A 83 -21.53 5.13 1.47
N ASN A 84 -21.17 4.03 2.15
CA ASN A 84 -21.15 3.91 3.62
C ASN A 84 -19.77 3.53 4.17
N SER A 85 -18.72 3.74 3.37
CA SER A 85 -17.35 3.40 3.76
C SER A 85 -16.36 4.49 3.36
N ASN A 86 -15.33 4.67 4.17
CA ASN A 86 -14.12 5.41 3.81
C ASN A 86 -13.07 4.45 3.30
N LEU A 87 -12.58 4.70 2.08
CA LEU A 87 -11.68 3.82 1.35
C LEU A 87 -10.50 4.62 0.78
N SER A 88 -9.28 4.17 1.05
CA SER A 88 -8.06 4.71 0.44
C SER A 88 -7.16 3.58 0.00
N VAL A 89 -6.63 3.68 -1.23
CA VAL A 89 -5.62 2.77 -1.77
C VAL A 89 -4.56 3.61 -2.46
N ARG A 90 -3.29 3.30 -2.18
CA ARG A 90 -2.12 3.95 -2.78
C ARG A 90 -1.15 2.87 -3.20
N ILE A 91 -0.78 2.87 -4.48
CA ILE A 91 0.15 1.92 -5.08
C ILE A 91 1.29 2.72 -5.71
N ASP A 92 2.52 2.44 -5.30
CA ASP A 92 3.74 2.99 -5.86
C ASP A 92 4.49 1.89 -6.59
N ILE A 93 4.77 2.10 -7.89
CA ILE A 93 5.53 1.16 -8.72
C ILE A 93 6.59 1.93 -9.50
N THR A 94 7.86 1.60 -9.26
CA THR A 94 9.03 2.06 -10.03
C THR A 94 9.98 0.87 -10.26
N PRO A 95 10.99 0.98 -11.15
CA PRO A 95 11.89 -0.15 -11.47
C PRO A 95 12.57 -0.82 -10.27
N ASN A 96 12.76 -0.10 -9.16
CA ASN A 96 13.42 -0.60 -7.95
C ASN A 96 12.57 -0.38 -6.69
N TYR A 97 11.27 -0.07 -6.79
CA TYR A 97 10.43 0.17 -5.62
C TYR A 97 8.99 -0.24 -5.89
N TYR A 98 8.45 -1.04 -4.98
CA TYR A 98 7.04 -1.40 -4.93
C TYR A 98 6.53 -1.23 -3.51
N ASN A 99 5.42 -0.50 -3.36
CA ASN A 99 4.77 -0.30 -2.07
C ASN A 99 3.26 -0.14 -2.26
N ILE A 100 2.49 -0.77 -1.38
CA ILE A 100 1.04 -0.62 -1.33
C ILE A 100 0.60 -0.27 0.09
N LYS A 101 -0.25 0.76 0.19
CA LYS A 101 -0.92 1.15 1.43
C LYS A 101 -2.39 1.28 1.16
N TYR A 102 -3.20 0.66 2.01
CA TYR A 102 -4.65 0.73 1.90
C TYR A 102 -5.31 0.80 3.27
N ASN A 103 -6.50 1.39 3.31
CA ASN A 103 -7.31 1.51 4.52
C ASN A 103 -8.78 1.49 4.13
N THR A 104 -9.56 0.67 4.84
CA THR A 104 -11.00 0.51 4.61
C THR A 104 -11.71 0.59 5.96
N ARG A 105 -12.71 1.48 6.09
CA ARG A 105 -13.46 1.67 7.35
C ARG A 105 -14.92 1.97 7.07
N SER A 106 -15.82 1.42 7.87
CA SER A 106 -17.25 1.76 7.80
C SER A 106 -17.48 3.16 8.38
N ILE A 107 -18.37 3.93 7.75
CA ILE A 107 -18.81 5.24 8.27
C ILE A 107 -19.72 5.05 9.49
N SER A 108 -20.42 3.92 9.60
CA SER A 108 -21.26 3.58 10.76
C SER A 108 -20.47 3.35 12.06
N ASN A 109 -19.15 3.18 11.98
CA ASN A 109 -18.29 3.12 13.16
C ASN A 109 -17.90 4.55 13.56
N GLU A 110 -18.71 5.12 14.45
CA GLU A 110 -18.76 6.52 14.90
C GLU A 110 -17.45 7.10 15.50
N ALA A 111 -16.36 6.33 15.57
CA ALA A 111 -15.24 6.65 16.44
C ALA A 111 -14.38 7.86 16.02
N ARG A 112 -14.39 8.33 14.75
CA ARG A 112 -13.41 9.34 14.27
C ARG A 112 -13.86 10.29 13.14
N ASN A 113 -15.15 10.61 13.00
CA ASN A 113 -15.56 11.61 12.01
C ASN A 113 -15.42 13.03 12.57
N LEU A 114 -14.51 13.82 11.99
CA LEU A 114 -14.38 15.26 12.32
C LEU A 114 -15.67 16.00 11.97
N GLN A 115 -16.18 16.79 12.90
CA GLN A 115 -17.30 17.70 12.67
C GLN A 115 -16.77 19.12 12.47
N ILE A 116 -17.60 20.01 11.90
CA ILE A 116 -17.23 21.41 11.67
C ILE A 116 -16.73 22.09 12.96
N LYS A 117 -17.29 21.73 14.12
CA LYS A 117 -16.91 22.26 15.43
C LYS A 117 -15.47 21.90 15.86
N ASP A 118 -14.92 20.82 15.29
CA ASP A 118 -13.58 20.31 15.62
C ASP A 118 -12.51 20.95 14.74
N LEU A 119 -12.91 21.77 13.76
CA LEU A 119 -12.00 22.42 12.82
C LEU A 119 -11.52 23.77 13.36
N ASN A 120 -10.26 24.10 13.04
CA ASN A 120 -9.62 25.34 13.52
C ASN A 120 -10.38 26.62 13.15
N PHE A 121 -11.18 26.59 12.08
CA PHE A 121 -11.99 27.73 11.63
C PHE A 121 -13.41 27.77 12.21
N ALA A 122 -13.79 26.83 13.09
CA ALA A 122 -15.14 26.77 13.67
C ALA A 122 -15.62 28.10 14.30
N PRO A 123 -14.79 28.87 15.02
CA PRO A 123 -15.21 30.16 15.58
C PRO A 123 -15.56 31.20 14.52
N GLU A 124 -14.86 31.22 13.38
CA GLU A 124 -15.19 32.11 12.26
C GLU A 124 -16.48 31.67 11.58
N TYR A 125 -16.63 30.36 11.33
CA TYR A 125 -17.83 29.80 10.71
C TYR A 125 -19.11 30.10 11.51
N SER A 126 -19.05 30.02 12.84
CA SER A 126 -20.22 30.31 13.70
C SER A 126 -20.72 31.75 13.63
N LYS A 127 -19.87 32.71 13.21
CA LYS A 127 -20.22 34.14 13.13
C LYS A 127 -20.98 34.47 11.84
N ILE A 128 -20.85 33.63 10.81
CA ILE A 128 -21.51 33.82 9.52
C ILE A 128 -22.99 33.46 9.68
N LYS A 129 -23.89 34.36 9.26
CA LYS A 129 -25.34 34.16 9.39
C LYS A 129 -25.97 33.67 8.09
N SER A 130 -25.55 34.23 6.96
CA SER A 130 -26.11 33.88 5.64
C SER A 130 -25.67 32.49 5.19
N ALA A 131 -26.59 31.73 4.60
CA ALA A 131 -26.29 30.42 4.01
C ALA A 131 -25.33 30.54 2.83
N ASP A 132 -25.52 31.54 1.96
CA ASP A 132 -24.67 31.76 0.78
C ASP A 132 -23.24 32.13 1.20
N GLU A 133 -23.10 32.96 2.22
CA GLU A 133 -21.79 33.33 2.79
C GLU A 133 -21.11 32.13 3.44
N LYS A 134 -21.87 31.25 4.12
CA LYS A 134 -21.33 29.99 4.68
C LYS A 134 -20.84 29.06 3.59
N ILE A 135 -21.60 28.88 2.51
CA ILE A 135 -21.20 28.04 1.37
C ILE A 135 -19.93 28.61 0.74
N LYS A 136 -19.88 29.92 0.53
CA LYS A 136 -18.68 30.60 -0.01
C LYS A 136 -17.46 30.38 0.89
N PHE A 137 -17.61 30.61 2.20
CA PHE A 137 -16.55 30.40 3.17
C PHE A 137 -16.04 28.95 3.17
N LEU A 138 -16.95 27.97 3.18
CA LEU A 138 -16.59 26.55 3.10
C LEU A 138 -15.88 26.22 1.79
N GLY A 139 -16.30 26.82 0.68
CA GLY A 139 -15.62 26.72 -0.62
C GLY A 139 -14.18 27.23 -0.56
N ASP A 140 -13.95 28.38 0.08
CA ASP A 140 -12.60 28.94 0.26
C ASP A 140 -11.72 28.05 1.15
N GLN A 141 -12.29 27.44 2.20
CA GLN A 141 -11.56 26.48 3.04
C GLN A 141 -11.23 25.19 2.28
N LEU A 142 -12.17 24.68 1.48
CA LEU A 142 -11.94 23.51 0.63
C LEU A 142 -10.83 23.78 -0.38
N PHE A 143 -10.82 24.95 -1.02
CA PHE A 143 -9.75 25.35 -1.93
C PHE A 143 -8.36 25.30 -1.28
N LYS A 144 -8.22 25.81 -0.05
CA LYS A 144 -6.97 25.74 0.71
C LYS A 144 -6.57 24.30 1.05
N ILE A 145 -7.53 23.42 1.31
CA ILE A 145 -7.25 22.00 1.58
C ILE A 145 -6.71 21.35 0.30
N GLU A 146 -7.36 21.56 -0.85
CA GLU A 146 -6.92 21.01 -2.13
C GLU A 146 -5.53 21.50 -2.55
N GLU A 147 -5.22 22.79 -2.32
CA GLU A 147 -3.89 23.33 -2.57
C GLU A 147 -2.82 22.66 -1.68
N ASN A 148 -3.13 22.45 -0.40
CA ASN A 148 -2.23 21.76 0.52
C ASN A 148 -2.02 20.29 0.15
N ILE A 149 -3.09 19.57 -0.21
CA ILE A 149 -3.00 18.18 -0.68
C ILE A 149 -2.11 18.11 -1.92
N SER A 150 -2.35 18.99 -2.90
CA SER A 150 -1.57 19.06 -4.14
C SER A 150 -0.09 19.32 -3.87
N ARG A 151 0.23 20.27 -2.98
CA ARG A 151 1.61 20.56 -2.58
C ARG A 151 2.29 19.37 -1.92
N LEU A 152 1.61 18.70 -0.98
CA LEU A 152 2.13 17.52 -0.29
C LEU A 152 2.36 16.35 -1.26
N ASP A 153 1.48 16.19 -2.26
CA ASP A 153 1.66 15.16 -3.30
C ASP A 153 2.87 15.45 -4.19
N GLU A 154 3.14 16.71 -4.54
CA GLU A 154 4.36 17.09 -5.27
C GLU A 154 5.63 16.87 -4.42
N GLU A 155 5.63 17.29 -3.16
CA GLU A 155 6.74 17.01 -2.23
C GLU A 155 7.00 15.50 -2.11
N ARG A 156 5.93 14.71 -1.99
CA ARG A 156 6.01 13.25 -1.96
C ARG A 156 6.61 12.68 -3.24
N LYS A 157 6.21 13.16 -4.43
CA LYS A 157 6.79 12.72 -5.71
C LYS A 157 8.30 12.97 -5.76
N VAL A 158 8.76 14.14 -5.28
CA VAL A 158 10.19 14.46 -5.20
C VAL A 158 10.92 13.47 -4.28
N HIS A 159 10.37 13.15 -3.12
CA HIS A 159 10.97 12.16 -2.21
C HIS A 159 11.00 10.76 -2.80
N LEU A 160 9.96 10.32 -3.50
CA LEU A 160 9.93 9.02 -4.19
C LEU A 160 11.00 8.94 -5.29
N ASN A 161 11.19 10.02 -6.05
CA ASN A 161 12.23 10.09 -7.06
C ASN A 161 13.64 10.02 -6.43
N ARG A 162 13.89 10.77 -5.36
CA ARG A 162 15.16 10.70 -4.61
C ARG A 162 15.42 9.29 -4.07
N LYS A 163 14.40 8.65 -3.47
CA LYS A 163 14.48 7.26 -3.01
C LYS A 163 14.86 6.32 -4.16
N GLN A 164 14.26 6.48 -5.34
CA GLN A 164 14.59 5.69 -6.52
C GLN A 164 16.04 5.89 -6.98
N CYS A 165 16.55 7.13 -6.99
CA CYS A 165 17.95 7.42 -7.33
C CYS A 165 18.91 6.72 -6.38
N LEU A 166 18.67 6.81 -5.06
CA LEU A 166 19.51 6.14 -4.05
C LEU A 166 19.49 4.62 -4.21
N LEU A 167 18.31 4.02 -4.39
CA LEU A 167 18.18 2.57 -4.58
C LEU A 167 18.87 2.11 -5.87
N SER A 168 18.81 2.90 -6.94
CA SER A 168 19.52 2.61 -8.17
C SER A 168 21.04 2.65 -7.98
N GLU A 169 21.55 3.64 -7.24
CA GLU A 169 22.98 3.75 -6.94
C GLU A 169 23.47 2.56 -6.10
N ILE A 170 22.73 2.20 -5.04
CA ILE A 170 23.03 1.03 -4.22
C ILE A 170 23.10 -0.23 -5.08
N LYS A 171 22.16 -0.40 -6.03
CA LYS A 171 22.16 -1.54 -6.95
C LYS A 171 23.38 -1.57 -7.87
N GLN A 172 23.80 -0.42 -8.37
CA GLN A 172 25.01 -0.32 -9.19
C GLN A 172 26.26 -0.64 -8.38
N LEU A 173 26.36 -0.16 -7.14
CA LEU A 173 27.45 -0.50 -6.21
C LEU A 173 27.45 -1.99 -5.87
N MET A 174 26.28 -2.58 -5.64
CA MET A 174 26.13 -4.02 -5.41
C MET A 174 26.69 -4.86 -6.56
N HIS A 175 26.29 -4.54 -7.79
CA HIS A 175 26.79 -5.22 -8.97
C HIS A 175 28.28 -5.01 -9.22
N SER A 176 28.79 -3.78 -9.05
CA SER A 176 30.17 -3.44 -9.39
C SER A 176 31.19 -3.87 -8.33
N GLN A 177 30.84 -3.81 -7.04
CA GLN A 177 31.77 -4.04 -5.94
C GLN A 177 31.68 -5.43 -5.32
N TYR A 178 30.48 -6.05 -5.33
CA TYR A 178 30.23 -7.25 -4.52
C TYR A 178 29.91 -8.49 -5.34
N LYS A 179 29.40 -8.35 -6.57
CA LYS A 179 29.04 -9.50 -7.41
C LYS A 179 30.19 -10.50 -7.58
N GLU A 180 31.33 -10.04 -8.08
CA GLU A 180 32.48 -10.92 -8.32
C GLU A 180 33.03 -11.49 -7.00
N LYS A 181 33.01 -10.70 -5.91
CA LYS A 181 33.46 -11.14 -4.59
C LYS A 181 32.59 -12.27 -4.05
N ILE A 182 31.26 -12.15 -4.13
CA ILE A 182 30.31 -13.19 -3.72
C ILE A 182 30.48 -14.44 -4.60
N GLU A 183 30.58 -14.28 -5.92
CA GLU A 183 30.80 -15.42 -6.83
C GLU A 183 32.10 -16.17 -6.53
N ASN A 184 33.19 -15.46 -6.20
CA ASN A 184 34.47 -16.06 -5.85
C ASN A 184 34.43 -16.76 -4.48
N LEU A 185 33.77 -16.17 -3.48
CA LEU A 185 33.57 -16.84 -2.18
C LEU A 185 32.82 -18.17 -2.34
N MET A 186 31.79 -18.20 -3.19
CA MET A 186 31.02 -19.42 -3.44
C MET A 186 31.84 -20.49 -4.16
N LYS A 187 32.60 -20.12 -5.20
CA LYS A 187 33.51 -21.05 -5.90
C LYS A 187 34.59 -21.62 -4.99
N ASN A 188 35.06 -20.85 -4.01
CA ASN A 188 36.04 -21.31 -3.04
C ASN A 188 35.47 -22.36 -2.07
N ARG A 189 34.17 -22.28 -1.75
CA ARG A 189 33.49 -23.30 -0.94
C ARG A 189 33.20 -24.57 -1.73
N ASP A 190 32.75 -24.42 -2.98
CA ASP A 190 32.45 -25.54 -3.87
C ASP A 190 32.79 -25.17 -5.32
N GLN A 191 33.86 -25.78 -5.83
CA GLN A 191 34.37 -25.56 -7.19
C GLN A 191 33.45 -26.14 -8.28
N THR A 192 32.46 -26.96 -7.91
CA THR A 192 31.53 -27.60 -8.84
C THR A 192 30.26 -26.79 -9.09
N ILE A 193 30.08 -25.65 -8.40
CA ILE A 193 28.91 -24.79 -8.56
C ILE A 193 28.82 -24.25 -10.00
N LYS A 194 27.67 -24.45 -10.62
CA LYS A 194 27.38 -23.96 -11.98
C LYS A 194 27.12 -22.46 -11.98
N ALA A 195 27.43 -21.79 -13.09
CA ALA A 195 27.20 -20.35 -13.28
C ALA A 195 25.74 -19.92 -13.07
N LYS A 196 24.76 -20.77 -13.42
CA LYS A 196 23.33 -20.50 -13.17
C LYS A 196 23.03 -20.38 -11.67
N SER A 197 23.57 -21.30 -10.87
CA SER A 197 23.39 -21.31 -9.41
C SER A 197 24.09 -20.11 -8.75
N LEU A 198 25.25 -19.68 -9.26
CA LEU A 198 25.90 -18.44 -8.80
C LEU A 198 25.03 -17.20 -9.03
N ARG A 199 24.36 -17.12 -10.18
CA ARG A 199 23.43 -16.02 -10.48
C ARG A 199 22.23 -16.02 -9.54
N GLU A 200 21.65 -17.19 -9.27
CA GLU A 200 20.51 -17.33 -8.34
C GLU A 200 20.90 -16.94 -6.91
N ILE A 201 22.09 -17.34 -6.47
CA ILE A 201 22.67 -16.94 -5.18
C ILE A 201 22.84 -15.43 -5.10
N PHE A 202 23.42 -14.81 -6.13
CA PHE A 202 23.63 -13.36 -6.15
C PHE A 202 22.28 -12.62 -6.15
N ASN A 203 21.31 -13.06 -6.95
CA ASN A 203 19.98 -12.47 -6.95
C ASN A 203 19.33 -12.54 -5.56
N LEU A 204 19.47 -13.68 -4.85
CA LEU A 204 18.94 -13.81 -3.49
C LEU A 204 19.68 -12.88 -2.50
N SER A 205 20.99 -12.71 -2.65
CA SER A 205 21.76 -11.74 -1.84
C SER A 205 21.29 -10.31 -2.08
N GLU A 206 21.02 -9.94 -3.33
CA GLU A 206 20.42 -8.65 -3.66
C GLU A 206 19.04 -8.52 -3.02
N GLU A 207 18.18 -9.54 -3.15
CA GLU A 207 16.82 -9.51 -2.62
C GLU A 207 16.79 -9.35 -1.09
N ILE A 208 17.65 -10.07 -0.37
CA ILE A 208 17.83 -9.92 1.08
C ILE A 208 18.19 -8.46 1.41
N LEU A 209 19.21 -7.94 0.74
CA LEU A 209 19.74 -6.62 1.01
C LEU A 209 18.73 -5.52 0.67
N PHE A 210 18.08 -5.60 -0.48
CA PHE A 210 17.08 -4.64 -0.93
C PHE A 210 15.83 -4.67 -0.05
N THR A 211 15.45 -5.82 0.51
CA THR A 211 14.36 -5.90 1.49
C THR A 211 14.65 -5.03 2.71
N MET A 212 15.90 -5.04 3.20
CA MET A 212 16.33 -4.16 4.30
C MET A 212 16.35 -2.68 3.89
N PHE A 213 16.86 -2.36 2.70
CA PHE A 213 16.87 -0.98 2.17
C PHE A 213 15.47 -0.43 1.85
N PHE A 214 14.48 -1.28 1.57
CA PHE A 214 13.12 -0.83 1.29
C PHE A 214 12.37 -0.39 2.53
N ASN A 215 12.66 -1.00 3.68
CA ASN A 215 12.03 -0.74 4.96
C ASN A 215 13.07 -0.48 6.07
N PRO A 216 13.89 0.58 5.94
CA PRO A 216 15.00 0.84 6.86
C PRO A 216 14.52 1.00 8.31
N GLN A 217 13.29 1.48 8.54
CA GLN A 217 12.72 1.59 9.89
C GLN A 217 12.46 0.24 10.57
N SER A 218 12.19 -0.82 9.79
CA SER A 218 11.96 -2.17 10.34
C SER A 218 13.23 -2.95 10.58
N TYR A 219 14.35 -2.52 9.99
CA TYR A 219 15.63 -3.23 10.02
C TYR A 219 16.78 -2.38 10.60
N SER A 220 16.52 -1.14 10.98
CA SER A 220 17.47 -0.29 11.70
C SER A 220 17.84 -0.95 13.02
N ASN A 221 19.13 -1.05 13.29
CA ASN A 221 19.71 -1.75 14.43
C ASN A 221 19.62 -3.27 14.29
N LYS A 222 18.52 -3.91 14.71
CA LYS A 222 18.42 -5.37 14.80
C LYS A 222 17.54 -5.95 13.70
N ILE A 223 18.10 -6.85 12.90
CA ILE A 223 17.38 -7.61 11.88
C ILE A 223 16.64 -8.78 12.54
N ASN A 224 15.32 -8.79 12.40
CA ASN A 224 14.53 -9.98 12.67
C ASN A 224 14.53 -10.88 11.42
N VAL A 225 15.34 -11.94 11.44
CA VAL A 225 15.50 -12.86 10.31
C VAL A 225 14.19 -13.56 9.94
N ASN A 226 13.31 -13.84 10.91
CA ASN A 226 12.01 -14.44 10.61
C ASN A 226 11.13 -13.46 9.80
N LYS A 227 11.09 -12.20 10.22
CA LYS A 227 10.36 -11.15 9.48
C LYS A 227 10.94 -10.94 8.08
N LEU A 228 12.28 -10.94 7.96
CA LEU A 228 12.97 -10.85 6.68
C LEU A 228 12.61 -12.01 5.75
N MET A 229 12.57 -13.24 6.28
CA MET A 229 12.15 -14.42 5.52
C MET A 229 10.71 -14.29 5.04
N ASP A 230 9.81 -13.80 5.87
CA ASP A 230 8.40 -13.64 5.51
C ASP A 230 8.20 -12.55 4.44
N GLU A 231 9.04 -11.50 4.44
CA GLU A 231 8.99 -10.41 3.45
C GLU A 231 9.59 -10.77 2.08
N ILE A 232 10.55 -11.72 2.05
CA ILE A 232 11.20 -12.24 0.83
C ILE A 232 10.35 -13.38 0.23
N PHE A 233 9.90 -14.31 1.07
CA PHE A 233 9.23 -15.54 0.66
C PHE A 233 7.75 -15.51 1.03
N LEU A 234 6.98 -14.74 0.26
CA LEU A 234 5.52 -14.66 0.41
C LEU A 234 4.87 -16.04 0.21
N ASP A 235 3.91 -16.38 1.08
CA ASP A 235 3.05 -17.56 1.00
C ASP A 235 3.78 -18.92 0.92
N MET A 236 5.01 -18.99 1.45
CA MET A 236 5.79 -20.23 1.46
C MET A 236 5.39 -21.17 2.60
N ASP A 237 5.24 -22.46 2.31
CA ASP A 237 4.99 -23.46 3.35
C ASP A 237 6.18 -23.61 4.33
N THR A 238 5.90 -24.11 5.53
CA THR A 238 6.90 -24.21 6.62
C THR A 238 8.10 -25.10 6.25
N TYR A 239 7.90 -26.12 5.42
CA TYR A 239 8.96 -27.06 5.04
C TYR A 239 9.93 -26.42 4.04
N GLN A 240 9.41 -25.77 3.00
CA GLN A 240 10.18 -24.99 2.03
C GLN A 240 10.91 -23.83 2.72
N ARG A 241 10.24 -23.16 3.67
CA ARG A 241 10.83 -22.07 4.46
C ARG A 241 12.06 -22.55 5.23
N ASN A 242 11.99 -23.70 5.90
CA ASN A 242 13.11 -24.26 6.66
C ASN A 242 14.30 -24.64 5.77
N GLN A 243 14.06 -25.13 4.55
CA GLN A 243 15.15 -25.40 3.59
C GLN A 243 15.84 -24.11 3.13
N ARG A 244 15.07 -23.03 2.91
CA ARG A 244 15.61 -21.72 2.49
C ARG A 244 16.27 -20.95 3.62
N PHE A 245 15.85 -21.16 4.87
CA PHE A 245 16.41 -20.48 6.04
C PHE A 245 17.92 -20.66 6.17
N GLY A 246 18.42 -21.89 5.99
CA GLY A 246 19.85 -22.18 6.02
C GLY A 246 20.63 -21.41 4.94
N SER A 247 20.05 -21.26 3.75
CA SER A 247 20.66 -20.48 2.67
C SER A 247 20.70 -18.98 2.97
N VAL A 248 19.66 -18.42 3.59
CA VAL A 248 19.62 -17.01 3.96
C VAL A 248 20.63 -16.69 5.05
N ARG A 249 20.73 -17.53 6.10
CA ARG A 249 21.73 -17.33 7.16
C ARG A 249 23.15 -17.40 6.61
N SER A 250 23.45 -18.41 5.79
CA SER A 250 24.77 -18.51 5.13
C SER A 250 25.09 -17.29 4.27
N LEU A 251 24.10 -16.70 3.60
CA LEU A 251 24.30 -15.50 2.79
C LEU A 251 24.50 -14.24 3.64
N LEU A 252 23.80 -14.12 4.77
CA LEU A 252 24.03 -13.03 5.72
C LEU A 252 25.47 -13.08 6.26
N GLU A 253 25.99 -14.27 6.59
CA GLU A 253 27.39 -14.47 6.99
C GLU A 253 28.39 -14.11 5.89
N ASP A 254 28.08 -14.43 4.64
CA ASP A 254 28.94 -14.06 3.52
C ASP A 254 28.94 -12.57 3.26
N MET A 255 27.77 -11.95 3.33
CA MET A 255 27.61 -10.51 3.16
C MET A 255 28.28 -9.75 4.30
N SER A 256 28.21 -10.20 5.56
CA SER A 256 28.87 -9.51 6.68
C SER A 256 30.39 -9.53 6.60
N ARG A 257 30.97 -10.59 6.04
CA ARG A 257 32.42 -10.65 5.76
C ARG A 257 32.86 -9.69 4.66
N LEU A 258 31.96 -9.37 3.73
CA LEU A 258 32.25 -8.53 2.58
C LEU A 258 31.88 -7.06 2.80
N MET A 259 30.84 -6.80 3.59
CA MET A 259 30.16 -5.52 3.72
C MET A 259 30.30 -5.00 5.15
N GLY A 260 30.94 -3.85 5.33
CA GLY A 260 31.19 -3.27 6.66
C GLY A 260 29.97 -2.68 7.38
N PHE A 261 28.78 -2.79 6.79
CA PHE A 261 27.52 -2.24 7.31
C PHE A 261 26.48 -3.33 7.67
N LEU A 262 26.85 -4.60 7.54
CA LEU A 262 26.07 -5.76 7.98
C LEU A 262 26.95 -6.62 8.89
N TYR A 263 26.53 -6.90 10.12
CA TYR A 263 27.31 -7.72 11.05
C TYR A 263 26.44 -8.58 11.96
N GLU A 264 27.06 -9.59 12.58
CA GLU A 264 26.44 -10.48 13.56
C GLU A 264 27.02 -10.17 14.94
N ASP A 265 26.16 -10.01 15.95
CA ASP A 265 26.53 -9.83 17.36
C ASP A 265 25.54 -10.59 18.26
N ASP A 266 26.04 -11.45 19.15
CA ASP A 266 25.27 -12.34 20.04
C ASP A 266 24.06 -13.04 19.36
N ASP A 267 24.32 -13.78 18.26
CA ASP A 267 23.31 -14.46 17.42
C ASP A 267 22.26 -13.55 16.76
N ASN A 268 22.47 -12.23 16.79
CA ASN A 268 21.60 -11.25 16.16
C ASN A 268 22.31 -10.57 14.99
N TRP A 269 21.55 -10.33 13.93
CA TRP A 269 22.04 -9.61 12.77
C TRP A 269 21.76 -8.12 12.91
N PHE A 270 22.72 -7.29 12.52
CA PHE A 270 22.62 -5.84 12.58
C PHE A 270 22.91 -5.21 11.24
N PHE A 271 22.17 -4.14 10.95
CA PHE A 271 22.30 -3.35 9.73
C PHE A 271 22.48 -1.88 10.07
N ASP A 272 23.69 -1.38 9.84
CA ASP A 272 24.08 -0.02 10.20
C ASP A 272 23.66 0.99 9.11
N PHE A 273 22.91 2.00 9.54
CA PHE A 273 22.56 3.21 8.80
C PHE A 273 22.84 4.47 9.63
#